data_AF-A0A0E0TET3-F1
#
_entry.id   AF-A0A0E0TET3-F1
#
_cell.length_a   1.000
_cell.length_b   1.000
_cell.length_c   1.000
_cell.angle_alpha   90.00
_cell.angle_beta   90.00
_cell.angle_gamma   90.00
#
_symmetry.space_group_name_H-M   'P 1'
#
loop_
_entity.id
_entity.type
_entity.pdbx_description
1 polymer ?
#
loop_
_entity_poly.entity_id
_entity_poly.type
_entity_poly.pdbx_seq_one_letter_code
_entity_poly.pdbx_strand_id
1 'polypeptide(L)'
;MQIGTRIIYNPYTGYVLNNSLYQMEGALRDDLRPDKIEFIDLPYGYNENHFDTAIEYHVDVETKTIVVDAYIDPETGEIVYNNTAKP
;
A
#
# COMPACT_ATOMS: atom_id res chain seq x y z
N MET A 1 -11.78 -0.43 -21.60
CA MET A 1 -10.70 0.47 -21.14
C MET A 1 -10.00 -0.24 -19.99
N GLN A 2 -8.68 -0.37 -20.05
CA GLN A 2 -7.86 -0.95 -18.99
C GLN A 2 -7.24 0.21 -18.22
N ILE A 3 -7.63 0.37 -16.95
CA ILE A 3 -7.14 1.45 -16.08
C ILE A 3 -6.33 0.78 -14.97
N GLY A 4 -5.14 1.31 -14.72
CA GLY A 4 -4.32 0.87 -13.60
C GLY A 4 -4.84 1.34 -12.24
N THR A 5 -3.99 1.23 -11.23
CA THR A 5 -4.37 1.53 -9.84
C THR A 5 -3.60 2.74 -9.35
N ARG A 6 -4.29 3.68 -8.71
CA ARG A 6 -3.65 4.77 -7.97
C ARG A 6 -3.53 4.41 -6.50
N ILE A 7 -2.30 4.36 -6.00
CA ILE A 7 -2.00 4.21 -4.57
C ILE A 7 -1.82 5.61 -4.00
N ILE A 8 -2.61 5.94 -2.99
CA ILE A 8 -2.61 7.22 -2.29
C ILE A 8 -2.01 6.96 -0.92
N TYR A 9 -1.00 7.73 -0.50
CA TYR A 9 -0.25 7.43 0.71
C TYR A 9 0.18 8.69 1.47
N ASN A 10 0.50 8.51 2.76
CA ASN A 10 1.09 9.53 3.60
C ASN A 10 2.59 9.66 3.25
N PRO A 11 3.06 10.82 2.74
CA PRO A 11 4.44 10.98 2.28
C PRO A 11 5.49 10.99 3.39
N TYR A 12 5.08 11.11 4.66
CA TYR A 12 6.01 11.11 5.80
C TYR A 12 6.20 9.72 6.39
N THR A 13 5.21 8.83 6.23
CA THR A 13 5.18 7.53 6.91
C THR A 13 4.95 6.36 5.96
N GLY A 14 4.76 6.58 4.65
CA GLY A 14 4.54 5.50 3.70
C GLY A 14 3.20 4.77 3.82
N TYR A 15 2.37 5.11 4.81
CA TYR A 15 1.09 4.47 5.06
C TYR A 15 0.13 4.70 3.89
N VAL A 16 -0.43 3.62 3.36
CA VAL A 16 -1.43 3.65 2.29
C VAL A 16 -2.77 4.11 2.85
N LEU A 17 -3.34 5.11 2.19
CA LEU A 17 -4.54 5.82 2.63
C LEU A 17 -5.79 5.45 1.83
N ASN A 18 -5.70 4.67 0.75
CA ASN A 18 -6.85 4.35 -0.13
C ASN A 18 -8.14 3.95 0.61
N ASN A 19 -8.01 3.16 1.68
CA ASN A 19 -9.14 2.69 2.49
C ASN A 19 -9.51 3.62 3.66
N SER A 20 -8.73 4.69 3.86
CA SER A 20 -8.86 5.62 4.97
C SER A 20 -9.44 6.98 4.55
N LEU A 21 -9.64 7.25 3.25
CA LEU A 21 -10.10 8.57 2.77
C LEU A 21 -11.59 8.88 3.03
N TYR A 22 -12.36 7.91 3.53
CA TYR A 22 -13.77 8.08 3.86
C TYR A 22 -13.99 8.68 5.26
N GLN A 23 -15.24 8.75 5.71
CA GLN A 23 -15.56 9.15 7.08
C GLN A 23 -14.98 8.13 8.06
N MET A 24 -14.43 8.63 9.17
CA MET A 24 -13.87 7.81 10.25
C MET A 24 -14.50 8.22 11.58
N GLU A 25 -14.69 7.25 12.46
CA GLU A 25 -15.18 7.44 13.83
C GLU A 25 -14.21 6.78 14.81
N GLY A 26 -14.08 7.33 16.02
CA GLY A 26 -13.27 6.76 17.10
C GLY A 26 -11.89 7.40 17.25
N ALA A 27 -10.94 6.63 17.81
CA ALA A 27 -9.58 7.08 18.01
C ALA A 27 -8.85 7.21 16.66
N LEU A 28 -8.70 8.45 16.20
CA LEU A 28 -8.02 8.77 14.96
C LEU A 28 -6.51 8.55 15.15
N ARG A 29 -5.89 7.77 14.27
CA ARG A 29 -4.43 7.79 14.13
C ARG A 29 -4.04 8.95 13.23
N ASP A 30 -3.13 9.81 13.69
CA ASP A 30 -2.73 11.02 12.98
C ASP A 30 -2.08 10.72 11.61
N ASP A 31 -1.44 9.56 11.48
CA ASP A 31 -0.82 9.10 10.24
C ASP A 31 -1.82 8.79 9.12
N LEU A 32 -3.10 8.60 9.43
CA LEU A 32 -4.18 8.39 8.45
C LEU A 32 -4.81 9.71 7.97
N ARG A 33 -4.44 10.85 8.56
CA ARG A 33 -4.91 12.20 8.18
C ARG A 33 -3.73 13.19 8.11
N PRO A 34 -2.72 12.94 7.27
CA PRO A 34 -1.63 13.88 7.11
C PRO A 34 -2.08 15.20 6.49
N ASP A 35 -1.31 16.26 6.72
CA ASP A 35 -1.50 17.57 6.08
C ASP A 35 -1.20 17.54 4.56
N LYS A 36 -0.48 16.52 4.10
CA LYS A 36 -0.14 16.28 2.70
C LYS A 36 -0.36 14.82 2.33
N ILE A 37 -0.71 14.59 1.07
CA ILE A 37 -0.93 13.27 0.51
C ILE A 37 -0.17 13.20 -0.82
N GLU A 38 0.51 12.09 -1.08
CA GLU A 38 1.11 11.78 -2.38
C GLU A 38 0.46 10.55 -3.02
N PHE A 39 0.78 10.29 -4.29
CA PHE A 39 0.28 9.12 -4.99
C PHE A 39 1.30 8.49 -5.95
N ILE A 40 1.12 7.19 -6.20
CA ILE A 40 1.80 6.41 -7.22
C ILE A 40 0.73 5.86 -8.16
N ASP A 41 0.90 6.06 -9.47
CA ASP A 41 0.07 5.45 -10.49
C ASP A 41 0.75 4.19 -11.02
N LEU A 42 0.10 3.04 -10.82
CA LEU A 42 0.52 1.75 -11.35
C LEU A 42 -0.16 1.48 -12.68
N PRO A 43 0.53 0.89 -13.66
CA PRO A 43 -0.11 0.47 -14.91
C PRO A 43 -1.13 -0.65 -14.66
N TYR A 44 -2.06 -0.84 -15.60
CA TYR A 44 -2.97 -1.98 -15.56
C TYR A 44 -2.19 -3.29 -15.61
N GLY A 45 -2.52 -4.23 -14.72
CA GLY A 45 -1.83 -5.51 -14.62
C GLY A 45 -0.47 -5.47 -13.91
N TYR A 46 -0.14 -4.38 -13.20
CA TYR A 46 1.05 -4.33 -12.35
C TYR A 46 1.04 -5.46 -11.34
N ASN A 47 2.10 -6.28 -11.34
CA ASN A 47 2.27 -7.41 -10.43
C ASN A 47 3.74 -7.66 -10.07
N GLU A 48 4.54 -6.61 -9.95
CA GLU A 48 5.89 -6.78 -9.41
C GLU A 48 5.80 -7.19 -7.94
N ASN A 49 6.66 -8.12 -7.51
CA ASN A 49 6.73 -8.63 -6.13
C ASN A 49 5.40 -9.16 -5.58
N HIS A 50 4.58 -9.80 -6.41
CA HIS A 50 3.27 -10.37 -6.01
C HIS A 50 2.26 -9.32 -5.51
N PHE A 51 2.32 -8.11 -6.08
CA PHE A 51 1.39 -7.04 -5.72
C PHE A 51 -0.08 -7.39 -5.94
N ASP A 52 -0.40 -8.24 -6.91
CA ASP A 52 -1.79 -8.64 -7.19
C ASP A 52 -2.41 -9.52 -6.08
N THR A 53 -1.58 -10.21 -5.31
CA THR A 53 -1.97 -11.00 -4.15
C THR A 53 -1.52 -10.38 -2.82
N ALA A 54 -1.08 -9.12 -2.83
CA ALA A 54 -0.66 -8.42 -1.62
C ALA A 54 -1.83 -8.26 -0.64
N ILE A 55 -1.58 -8.68 0.61
CA ILE A 55 -2.48 -8.48 1.75
C ILE A 55 -2.10 -7.19 2.48
N GLU A 56 -0.80 -6.97 2.63
CA GLU A 56 -0.23 -5.83 3.34
C GLU A 56 0.94 -5.28 2.53
N TYR A 57 0.98 -3.96 2.38
CA TYR A 57 2.03 -3.25 1.68
C TYR A 57 2.07 -1.79 2.15
N HIS A 58 3.22 -1.17 1.95
CA HIS A 58 3.43 0.26 2.18
C HIS A 58 4.21 0.88 1.02
N VAL A 59 4.36 2.21 1.08
CA VAL A 59 5.25 2.94 0.18
C VAL A 59 6.53 3.29 0.93
N ASP A 60 7.67 2.89 0.41
CA ASP A 60 8.95 3.42 0.86
C ASP A 60 9.02 4.90 0.45
N VAL A 61 9.08 5.79 1.44
CA VAL A 61 9.01 7.25 1.22
C VAL A 61 10.29 7.81 0.60
N GLU A 62 11.44 7.15 0.78
CA GLU A 62 12.71 7.60 0.22
C GLU A 62 12.80 7.24 -1.26
N THR A 63 12.44 5.99 -1.59
CA THR A 63 12.54 5.48 -2.97
C THR A 63 11.26 5.70 -3.79
N LYS A 64 10.14 6.01 -3.14
CA LYS A 64 8.79 6.13 -3.72
C LYS A 64 8.37 4.86 -4.46
N THR A 65 8.71 3.70 -3.88
CA THR A 65 8.36 2.38 -4.41
C THR A 65 7.41 1.64 -3.49
N ILE A 66 6.66 0.69 -4.05
CA ILE A 66 5.78 -0.17 -3.26
C ILE A 66 6.58 -1.32 -2.69
N VAL A 67 6.45 -1.53 -1.38
CA VAL A 67 7.02 -2.66 -0.66
C VAL A 67 5.87 -3.55 -0.21
N VAL A 68 5.85 -4.78 -0.71
CA VAL A 68 4.87 -5.80 -0.31
C VAL A 68 5.35 -6.45 0.98
N ASP A 69 4.62 -6.23 2.06
CA ASP A 69 4.94 -6.75 3.40
C ASP A 69 4.42 -8.17 3.57
N ALA A 70 3.25 -8.47 3.00
CA ALA A 70 2.68 -9.81 2.99
C ALA A 70 1.82 -10.04 1.74
N TYR A 71 1.86 -11.26 1.20
CA TYR A 71 1.04 -11.67 0.06
C TYR A 71 0.60 -13.13 0.18
N ILE A 72 -0.41 -13.51 -0.60
CA ILE A 72 -0.82 -14.91 -0.74
C ILE A 72 -0.01 -15.54 -1.86
N ASP A 73 0.75 -16.59 -1.55
CA ASP A 73 1.44 -17.39 -2.56
C ASP A 73 0.40 -18.02 -3.50
N PRO A 74 0.45 -17.73 -4.81
CA PRO A 74 -0.53 -18.21 -5.77
C PRO A 74 -0.46 -19.74 -6.01
N GLU A 75 0.68 -20.38 -5.73
CA GLU A 75 0.86 -21.82 -5.92
C GLU A 75 0.34 -22.63 -4.72
N THR A 76 0.62 -22.13 -3.51
CA THR A 76 0.31 -22.86 -2.26
C THR A 76 -0.94 -22.35 -1.55
N GLY A 77 -1.34 -21.10 -1.80
CA GLY A 77 -2.40 -20.41 -1.09
C GLY A 77 -2.01 -19.96 0.33
N GLU A 78 -0.75 -20.13 0.72
CA GLU A 78 -0.24 -19.73 2.03
C GLU A 78 0.10 -18.24 2.08
N ILE A 79 0.05 -17.64 3.27
CA ILE A 79 0.47 -16.25 3.48
C ILE A 79 1.98 -16.22 3.67
N VAL A 80 2.67 -15.47 2.81
CA VAL A 80 4.10 -15.20 2.91
C VAL A 80 4.30 -13.82 3.51
N TYR A 81 5.09 -13.73 4.57
CA TYR A 81 5.47 -12.47 5.21
C TYR A 81 6.90 -12.11 4.81
N ASN A 82 7.06 -10.99 4.12
CA ASN A 82 8.36 -10.40 3.85
C ASN A 82 8.77 -9.65 5.10
N ASN A 83 9.84 -10.11 5.77
CA ASN A 83 10.32 -9.56 7.03
C ASN A 83 10.95 -8.18 6.82
N THR A 84 10.11 -7.21 6.49
CA THR A 84 10.40 -5.84 6.12
C THR A 84 9.99 -4.95 7.28
N ALA A 85 10.80 -3.92 7.56
CA ALA A 85 10.46 -2.98 8.60
C ALA A 85 9.24 -2.18 8.13
N LYS A 86 8.11 -2.38 8.80
CA LYS A 86 6.91 -1.57 8.58
C LYS A 86 7.24 -0.11 8.95
N PRO A 87 6.77 0.88 8.18
CA PRO A 87 7.08 2.28 8.44
C PRO A 87 6.33 2.86 9.64
#